data_AF-A0A2V7AQP5-F1
#
_entry.id   AF-A0A2V7AQP5-F1
#
_cell.length_a   1.000
_cell.length_b   1.000
_cell.length_c   1.000
_cell.angle_alpha   90.00
_cell.angle_beta   90.00
_cell.angle_gamma   90.00
#
_symmetry.space_group_name_H-M   'P 1'
#
loop_
_entity.id
_entity.type
_entity.pdbx_description
1 polymer ?
#
loop_
_entity_poly.entity_id
_entity_poly.type
_entity_poly.pdbx_seq_one_letter_code
_entity_poly.pdbx_strand_id
1 'polypeptide(L)'
;MLRSRAVRRGVALDRRRCDRARLARDRRFDGWFFTGVLTTRIYCRPTCPVKPARSRNVVFFPTAAAAERAGFRPCLRCRPETAPGTPAWQGAAATVSRAMRLIGRGFLDEGQTVDDLADTLGMTARHLRRLFVRHAGASPAAVATTRRVQRAKVLVDETTLPMGTIAFAAGFASVRRFNAAFRSAYRRPPSAVRGARRPRAARLG
;
A
#
# COMPACT_ATOMS: atom_id res chain seq x y z
N MET A 1 -34.01 -13.15 38.48
CA MET A 1 -32.71 -12.93 39.17
C MET A 1 -31.59 -13.78 38.55
N LEU A 2 -31.12 -13.44 37.34
CA LEU A 2 -29.90 -14.03 36.79
C LEU A 2 -29.05 -12.87 36.24
N ARG A 3 -28.22 -12.34 37.13
CA ARG A 3 -27.32 -11.21 36.84
C ARG A 3 -26.31 -11.64 35.78
N SER A 4 -26.40 -10.96 34.64
CA SER A 4 -25.47 -10.98 33.50
C SER A 4 -24.03 -10.73 33.96
N ARG A 5 -23.30 -11.81 34.27
CA ARG A 5 -21.87 -11.81 34.61
C ARG A 5 -20.95 -11.76 33.38
N ALA A 6 -21.50 -11.71 32.17
CA ALA A 6 -20.73 -11.82 30.92
C ALA A 6 -20.26 -10.47 30.31
N VAL A 7 -20.73 -9.31 30.79
CA VAL A 7 -20.43 -7.99 30.17
C VAL A 7 -19.12 -7.36 30.70
N ARG A 8 -18.38 -8.02 31.60
CA ARG A 8 -17.22 -7.43 32.32
C ARG A 8 -15.83 -7.72 31.71
N ARG A 9 -15.70 -7.96 30.41
CA ARG A 9 -14.39 -7.98 29.72
C ARG A 9 -14.33 -7.06 28.48
N GLY A 10 -15.09 -5.98 28.47
CA GLY A 10 -14.92 -4.90 27.49
C GLY A 10 -13.68 -4.06 27.82
N VAL A 11 -12.77 -3.91 26.86
CA VAL A 11 -11.56 -3.06 26.97
C VAL A 11 -11.95 -1.70 27.56
N ALA A 12 -11.46 -1.39 28.77
CA ALA A 12 -11.67 -0.08 29.36
C ALA A 12 -10.94 0.96 28.48
N LEU A 13 -11.71 1.77 27.74
CA LEU A 13 -11.17 2.85 26.92
C LEU A 13 -10.71 3.99 27.83
N ASP A 14 -9.42 4.03 28.15
CA ASP A 14 -8.85 5.17 28.83
C ASP A 14 -8.94 6.43 27.95
N ARG A 15 -9.72 7.40 28.43
CA ARG A 15 -9.96 8.68 27.76
C ARG A 15 -8.66 9.39 27.40
N ARG A 16 -7.65 9.39 28.29
CA ARG A 16 -6.37 10.08 28.04
C ARG A 16 -5.57 9.41 26.94
N ARG A 17 -5.47 8.08 26.98
CA ARG A 17 -4.81 7.28 25.93
C ARG A 17 -5.48 7.43 24.57
N CYS A 18 -6.81 7.32 24.52
CA CYS A 18 -7.57 7.49 23.28
C CYS A 18 -7.45 8.90 22.71
N ASP A 19 -7.46 9.93 23.56
CA ASP A 19 -7.28 11.32 23.13
C ASP A 19 -5.87 11.58 22.57
N ARG A 20 -4.84 11.06 23.23
CA ARG A 20 -3.46 11.13 22.71
C ARG A 20 -3.33 10.43 21.35
N ALA A 21 -3.88 9.22 21.22
CA ALA A 21 -3.82 8.43 20.00
C ALA A 21 -4.53 9.11 18.82
N ARG A 22 -5.74 9.67 19.02
CA ARG A 22 -6.46 10.37 17.94
C ARG A 22 -5.76 11.67 17.53
N LEU A 23 -5.15 12.40 18.46
CA LEU A 23 -4.45 13.65 18.18
C LEU A 23 -3.15 13.39 17.40
N ALA A 24 -2.43 12.33 17.76
CA ALA A 24 -1.25 11.86 17.04
C ALA A 24 -1.58 11.14 15.72
N ARG A 25 -2.86 10.83 15.44
CA ARG A 25 -3.31 9.99 14.31
C ARG A 25 -2.58 8.64 14.27
N ASP A 26 -2.37 8.04 15.44
CA ASP A 26 -1.58 6.83 15.59
C ASP A 26 -2.27 5.62 14.94
N ARG A 27 -1.68 5.14 13.84
CA ARG A 27 -2.21 4.01 13.06
C ARG A 27 -2.28 2.70 13.86
N ARG A 28 -1.54 2.56 14.96
CA ARG A 28 -1.59 1.36 15.81
C ARG A 28 -2.93 1.20 16.53
N PHE A 29 -3.67 2.30 16.71
CA PHE A 29 -4.99 2.30 17.34
C PHE A 29 -6.13 2.28 16.32
N ASP A 30 -5.81 2.17 15.03
CA ASP A 30 -6.82 2.17 13.99
C ASP A 30 -7.73 0.94 14.11
N GLY A 31 -9.02 1.16 14.34
CA GLY A 31 -10.01 0.10 14.59
C GLY A 31 -10.05 -0.41 16.03
N TRP A 32 -9.18 0.08 16.92
CA TRP A 32 -9.23 -0.26 18.36
C TRP A 32 -10.32 0.49 19.10
N PHE A 33 -10.62 1.71 18.65
CA PHE A 33 -11.71 2.53 19.16
C PHE A 33 -12.15 3.53 18.09
N PHE A 34 -13.26 4.19 18.35
CA PHE A 34 -13.85 5.23 17.52
C PHE A 34 -14.09 6.49 18.34
N THR A 35 -14.00 7.65 17.69
CA THR A 35 -14.18 8.96 18.34
C THR A 35 -15.51 9.57 17.90
N GLY A 36 -16.44 9.81 18.80
CA GLY A 36 -17.65 10.59 18.54
C GLY A 36 -17.47 12.05 18.91
N VAL A 37 -17.84 12.99 18.03
CA VAL A 37 -17.85 14.43 18.30
C VAL A 37 -19.25 14.86 18.71
N LEU A 38 -19.41 15.31 19.96
CA LEU A 38 -20.71 15.64 20.55
C LEU A 38 -21.47 16.72 19.76
N THR A 39 -20.76 17.74 19.29
CA THR A 39 -21.37 18.89 18.60
C THR A 39 -21.88 18.57 17.20
N THR A 40 -21.25 17.64 16.48
CA THR A 40 -21.65 17.29 15.10
C THR A 40 -22.36 15.95 15.00
N ARG A 41 -22.36 15.17 16.09
CA ARG A 41 -22.84 13.78 16.14
C ARG A 41 -22.21 12.92 15.04
N ILE A 42 -20.95 13.19 14.69
CA ILE A 42 -20.16 12.38 13.75
C ILE A 42 -19.19 11.52 14.53
N TYR A 43 -19.11 10.23 14.20
CA TYR A 43 -18.02 9.38 14.68
C TYR A 43 -16.96 9.14 13.60
N CYS A 44 -15.71 8.97 14.04
CA CYS A 44 -14.53 8.86 13.20
C CYS A 44 -13.59 7.75 13.72
N ARG A 45 -12.65 7.35 12.87
CA ARG A 45 -11.44 6.61 13.26
C ARG A 45 -10.41 7.54 13.92
N PRO A 46 -9.50 7.01 14.76
CA PRO A 46 -8.44 7.79 15.38
C PRO A 46 -7.43 8.34 14.37
N THR A 47 -7.36 7.77 13.18
CA THR A 47 -6.48 8.19 12.07
C THR A 47 -7.14 9.15 11.10
N CYS A 48 -8.34 9.67 11.42
CA CYS A 48 -9.08 10.56 10.53
C CYS A 48 -8.23 11.79 10.14
N PRO A 49 -8.13 12.12 8.84
CA PRO A 49 -7.30 13.23 8.36
C PRO A 49 -7.93 14.61 8.64
N VAL A 50 -9.21 14.66 9.04
CA VAL A 50 -9.89 15.90 9.41
C VAL A 50 -9.23 16.53 10.63
N LYS A 51 -9.31 17.86 10.76
CA LYS A 51 -8.83 18.58 11.94
C LYS A 51 -9.50 18.01 13.20
N PRO A 52 -8.74 17.54 14.20
CA PRO A 52 -9.32 16.94 15.40
C PRO A 52 -10.20 17.95 16.17
N ALA A 53 -11.36 17.51 16.64
CA ALA A 53 -12.21 18.31 17.52
C ALA A 53 -11.53 18.56 18.89
N ARG A 54 -11.98 19.58 19.63
CA ARG A 54 -11.53 19.85 20.99
C ARG A 54 -11.85 18.66 21.90
N SER A 55 -10.90 18.20 22.72
CA SER A 55 -11.03 16.98 23.52
C SER A 55 -12.24 16.96 24.45
N ARG A 56 -12.70 18.13 24.93
CA ARG A 56 -13.93 18.26 25.74
C ARG A 56 -15.20 17.83 25.00
N ASN A 57 -15.23 17.94 23.67
CA ASN A 57 -16.38 17.60 22.83
C ASN A 57 -16.28 16.19 22.24
N VAL A 58 -15.36 15.35 22.74
CA VAL A 58 -15.10 14.01 22.20
C VAL A 58 -15.50 12.93 23.21
N VAL A 59 -16.15 11.89 22.71
CA VAL A 59 -16.43 10.63 23.40
C VAL A 59 -15.82 9.47 22.62
N PHE A 60 -15.61 8.32 23.28
CA PHE A 60 -14.96 7.16 22.68
C PHE A 60 -15.86 5.95 22.71
N PHE A 61 -15.83 5.16 21.63
CA PHE A 61 -16.62 3.94 21.48
C PHE A 61 -15.73 2.75 21.12
N PRO A 62 -15.99 1.55 21.64
CA PRO A 62 -15.18 0.36 21.33
C PRO A 62 -15.42 -0.15 19.91
N THR A 63 -16.58 0.12 19.33
CA THR A 63 -16.96 -0.33 17.98
C THR A 63 -17.73 0.77 17.24
N ALA A 64 -17.73 0.69 15.90
CA ALA A 64 -18.55 1.55 15.05
C ALA A 64 -20.04 1.39 15.39
N ALA A 65 -20.50 0.15 15.57
CA ALA A 65 -21.88 -0.17 15.96
C ALA A 65 -22.28 0.47 17.31
N ALA A 66 -21.36 0.56 18.28
CA ALA A 66 -21.63 1.25 19.55
C ALA A 66 -21.83 2.77 19.36
N ALA A 67 -21.06 3.38 18.46
CA ALA A 67 -21.22 4.80 18.12
C ALA A 67 -22.55 5.06 17.39
N GLU A 68 -22.92 4.20 16.44
CA GLU A 68 -24.18 4.30 15.69
C GLU A 68 -25.39 4.12 16.59
N ARG A 69 -25.37 3.12 17.48
CA ARG A 69 -26.39 2.95 18.53
C ARG A 69 -26.52 4.15 19.46
N ALA A 70 -25.44 4.90 19.68
CA ALA A 70 -25.45 6.14 20.44
C ALA A 70 -25.92 7.36 19.62
N GLY A 71 -26.37 7.16 18.37
CA GLY A 71 -26.92 8.19 17.49
C GLY A 71 -25.87 9.02 16.76
N PHE A 72 -24.65 8.51 16.57
CA PHE A 72 -23.63 9.18 15.75
C PHE A 72 -23.68 8.66 14.31
N ARG A 73 -23.58 9.56 13.34
CA ARG A 73 -23.43 9.21 11.92
C ARG A 73 -21.95 9.00 11.54
N PRO A 74 -21.64 8.11 10.59
CA PRO A 74 -20.25 7.86 10.19
C PRO A 74 -19.64 9.05 9.45
N CYS A 75 -18.34 9.26 9.67
CA CYS A 75 -17.58 10.26 8.94
C CYS A 75 -17.31 9.82 7.49
N LEU A 76 -17.79 10.58 6.52
CA LEU A 76 -17.56 10.32 5.09
C LEU A 76 -16.08 10.43 4.66
N ARG A 77 -15.21 11.04 5.48
CA ARG A 77 -13.78 11.20 5.16
C ARG A 77 -12.93 9.99 5.55
N CYS A 78 -13.21 9.38 6.71
CA CYS A 78 -12.45 8.22 7.19
C CYS A 78 -13.21 6.90 7.11
N ARG A 79 -14.49 6.94 6.69
CA ARG A 79 -15.39 5.81 6.46
C ARG A 79 -15.30 4.75 7.58
N PRO A 80 -15.53 5.15 8.86
CA PRO A 80 -15.34 4.29 10.02
C PRO A 80 -16.34 3.12 10.09
N GLU A 81 -17.42 3.16 9.32
CA GLU A 81 -18.43 2.11 9.17
C GLU A 81 -17.95 0.92 8.33
N THR A 82 -16.86 1.09 7.59
CA THR A 82 -16.33 0.02 6.72
C THR A 82 -15.67 -1.07 7.54
N ALA A 83 -15.72 -2.32 7.07
CA ALA A 83 -15.12 -3.44 7.79
C ALA A 83 -13.59 -3.28 7.88
N PRO A 84 -12.97 -3.48 9.06
CA PRO A 84 -11.52 -3.38 9.23
C PRO A 84 -10.75 -4.25 8.24
N GLY A 85 -9.65 -3.71 7.71
CA GLY A 85 -8.79 -4.43 6.76
C GLY A 85 -9.32 -4.48 5.32
N THR A 86 -10.56 -4.08 5.05
CA THR A 86 -11.08 -3.99 3.67
C THR A 86 -10.42 -2.86 2.87
N PRO A 87 -10.49 -2.88 1.52
CA PRO A 87 -10.01 -1.77 0.70
C PRO A 87 -10.63 -0.42 1.07
N ALA A 88 -11.93 -0.40 1.40
CA ALA A 88 -12.62 0.82 1.82
C ALA A 88 -12.05 1.36 3.15
N TRP A 89 -11.67 0.47 4.08
CA TRP A 89 -10.99 0.83 5.33
C TRP A 89 -9.56 1.32 5.11
N GLN A 90 -8.81 0.68 4.21
CA GLN A 90 -7.41 1.05 3.93
C GLN A 90 -7.29 2.35 3.10
N GLY A 91 -8.34 2.72 2.38
CA GLY A 91 -8.41 3.94 1.58
C GLY A 91 -7.32 3.99 0.51
N ALA A 92 -6.58 5.10 0.45
CA ALA A 92 -5.53 5.31 -0.55
C ALA A 92 -4.42 4.24 -0.55
N ALA A 93 -4.17 3.59 0.60
CA ALA A 93 -3.20 2.50 0.67
C ALA A 93 -3.66 1.28 -0.16
N ALA A 94 -4.96 0.96 -0.18
CA ALA A 94 -5.50 -0.11 -1.00
C ALA A 94 -5.34 0.17 -2.50
N THR A 95 -5.47 1.43 -2.91
CA THR A 95 -5.20 1.83 -4.29
C THR A 95 -3.75 1.57 -4.66
N VAL A 96 -2.80 1.97 -3.81
CA VAL A 96 -1.37 1.72 -4.05
C VAL A 96 -1.09 0.21 -4.11
N SER A 97 -1.66 -0.58 -3.19
CA SER A 97 -1.52 -2.05 -3.23
C SER A 97 -2.10 -2.65 -4.51
N ARG A 98 -3.25 -2.16 -5.00
CA ARG A 98 -3.83 -2.58 -6.29
C ARG A 98 -2.90 -2.23 -7.45
N ALA A 99 -2.38 -1.00 -7.47
CA ALA A 99 -1.45 -0.54 -8.49
C ALA A 99 -0.15 -1.37 -8.49
N MET A 100 0.41 -1.69 -7.32
CA MET A 100 1.60 -2.55 -7.20
C MET A 100 1.34 -3.97 -7.75
N ARG A 101 0.13 -4.52 -7.58
CA ARG A 101 -0.25 -5.80 -8.19
C ARG A 101 -0.31 -5.70 -9.71
N LEU A 102 -0.90 -4.63 -10.27
CA LEU A 102 -0.94 -4.41 -11.72
C LEU A 102 0.47 -4.28 -12.32
N ILE A 103 1.31 -3.43 -11.73
CA ILE A 103 2.72 -3.31 -12.12
C ILE A 103 3.42 -4.66 -12.05
N GLY A 104 3.09 -5.48 -11.04
CA GLY A 104 3.67 -6.81 -10.88
C GLY A 104 3.25 -7.85 -11.89
N ARG A 105 2.12 -7.64 -12.56
CA ARG A 105 1.67 -8.46 -13.66
C ARG A 105 2.20 -7.97 -15.01
N GLY A 106 3.08 -6.97 -15.02
CA GLY A 106 3.68 -6.45 -16.24
C GLY A 106 2.89 -5.31 -16.91
N PHE A 107 1.91 -4.71 -16.23
CA PHE A 107 1.09 -3.63 -16.81
C PHE A 107 1.93 -2.56 -17.52
N LEU A 108 3.01 -2.08 -16.88
CA LEU A 108 3.87 -1.04 -17.48
C LEU A 108 4.90 -1.57 -18.47
N ASP A 109 5.04 -2.88 -18.62
CA ASP A 109 6.02 -3.55 -19.49
C ASP A 109 5.48 -3.69 -20.92
N GLU A 110 4.16 -3.73 -21.09
CA GLU A 110 3.44 -3.97 -22.35
C GLU A 110 3.07 -2.66 -23.08
N GLY A 111 3.92 -1.64 -22.98
CA GLY A 111 3.73 -0.35 -23.66
C GLY A 111 2.76 0.63 -22.97
N GLN A 112 2.08 0.21 -21.91
CA GLN A 112 1.21 1.09 -21.13
C GLN A 112 2.02 2.04 -20.25
N THR A 113 1.45 3.22 -20.02
CA THR A 113 2.05 4.32 -19.29
C THR A 113 1.54 4.41 -17.86
N VAL A 114 2.16 5.30 -17.08
CA VAL A 114 1.67 5.62 -15.73
C VAL A 114 0.31 6.31 -15.78
N ASP A 115 0.00 6.99 -16.89
CA ASP A 115 -1.29 7.65 -17.11
C ASP A 115 -2.39 6.60 -17.35
N ASP A 116 -2.14 5.59 -18.19
CA ASP A 116 -3.07 4.45 -18.38
C ASP A 116 -3.34 3.68 -17.08
N LEU A 117 -2.30 3.52 -16.25
CA LEU A 117 -2.43 2.89 -14.94
C LEU A 117 -3.31 3.74 -14.01
N ALA A 118 -3.21 5.06 -14.09
CA ALA A 118 -4.00 5.97 -13.28
C ALA A 118 -5.47 5.97 -13.72
N ASP A 119 -5.72 5.96 -15.03
CA ASP A 119 -7.06 5.86 -15.61
C ASP A 119 -7.74 4.54 -15.21
N THR A 120 -7.02 3.42 -15.25
CA THR A 120 -7.48 2.11 -14.77
C THR A 120 -7.88 2.13 -13.27
N LEU A 121 -7.31 3.06 -12.50
CA LEU A 121 -7.58 3.25 -11.08
C LEU A 121 -8.57 4.40 -10.81
N GLY A 122 -9.10 5.04 -11.85
CA GLY A 122 -10.06 6.15 -11.75
C GLY A 122 -9.47 7.41 -11.11
N MET A 123 -8.20 7.73 -11.38
CA MET A 123 -7.55 8.92 -10.83
C MET A 123 -6.51 9.52 -11.76
N THR A 124 -6.12 10.76 -11.49
CA THR A 124 -5.05 11.41 -12.26
C THR A 124 -3.68 10.81 -11.92
N ALA A 125 -2.79 10.75 -12.90
CA ALA A 125 -1.42 10.25 -12.68
C ALA A 125 -0.62 11.09 -11.67
N ARG A 126 -0.90 12.40 -11.58
CA ARG A 126 -0.33 13.26 -10.51
C ARG A 126 -0.76 12.78 -9.13
N HIS A 127 -2.03 12.42 -8.96
CA HIS A 127 -2.51 11.88 -7.69
C HIS A 127 -1.87 10.53 -7.39
N LEU A 128 -1.82 9.63 -8.37
CA LEU A 128 -1.21 8.31 -8.24
C LEU A 128 0.25 8.40 -7.82
N ARG A 129 1.06 9.24 -8.49
CA ARG A 129 2.47 9.48 -8.14
C ARG A 129 2.63 9.94 -6.69
N ARG A 130 1.78 10.87 -6.22
CA ARG A 130 1.78 11.35 -4.82
C ARG A 130 1.47 10.23 -3.83
N LEU A 131 0.50 9.36 -4.13
CA LEU A 131 0.17 8.22 -3.27
C LEU A 131 1.30 7.20 -3.20
N PHE A 132 1.94 6.92 -4.33
CA PHE A 132 3.09 6.02 -4.42
C PHE A 132 4.27 6.51 -3.59
N VAL A 133 4.65 7.79 -3.71
CA VAL A 133 5.70 8.37 -2.86
C VAL A 133 5.33 8.26 -1.38
N ARG A 134 4.08 8.57 -1.01
CA ARG A 134 3.62 8.52 0.38
C ARG A 134 3.63 7.12 0.99
N HIS A 135 3.22 6.10 0.22
CA HIS A 135 2.95 4.76 0.74
C HIS A 135 4.03 3.73 0.39
N ALA A 136 4.78 3.93 -0.69
CA ALA A 136 5.82 3.02 -1.17
C ALA A 136 7.20 3.69 -1.27
N GLY A 137 7.32 5.00 -1.02
CA GLY A 137 8.60 5.73 -1.06
C GLY A 137 9.18 5.97 -2.47
N ALA A 138 8.53 5.46 -3.52
CA ALA A 138 9.00 5.54 -4.89
C ALA A 138 7.84 5.71 -5.87
N SER A 139 8.11 6.25 -7.06
CA SER A 139 7.09 6.43 -8.12
C SER A 139 6.69 5.10 -8.77
N PRO A 140 5.51 5.02 -9.44
CA PRO A 140 5.10 3.81 -10.17
C PRO A 140 6.15 3.32 -11.18
N ALA A 141 6.75 4.25 -11.93
CA ALA A 141 7.79 3.94 -12.91
C ALA A 141 9.10 3.44 -12.28
N ALA A 142 9.47 3.94 -11.10
CA ALA A 142 10.63 3.47 -10.37
C ALA A 142 10.41 2.05 -9.82
N VAL A 143 9.21 1.76 -9.32
CA VAL A 143 8.82 0.41 -8.90
C VAL A 143 8.86 -0.55 -10.09
N ALA A 144 8.30 -0.19 -11.24
CA ALA A 144 8.36 -1.02 -12.45
C ALA A 144 9.82 -1.28 -12.89
N THR A 145 10.64 -0.23 -12.95
CA THR A 145 12.07 -0.36 -13.28
C THR A 145 12.79 -1.32 -12.35
N THR A 146 12.55 -1.22 -11.05
CA THR A 146 13.15 -2.13 -10.04
C THR A 146 12.78 -3.59 -10.33
N ARG A 147 11.51 -3.85 -10.65
CA ARG A 147 11.05 -5.21 -10.96
C ARG A 147 11.65 -5.75 -12.26
N ARG A 148 11.75 -4.92 -13.30
CA ARG A 148 12.42 -5.28 -14.56
C ARG A 148 13.87 -5.66 -14.33
N VAL A 149 14.59 -4.87 -13.52
CA VAL A 149 15.98 -5.18 -13.14
C VAL A 149 16.07 -6.51 -12.41
N GLN A 150 15.18 -6.79 -11.45
CA GLN A 150 15.14 -8.06 -10.73
C GLN A 150 14.85 -9.24 -11.66
N ARG A 151 13.88 -9.12 -12.56
CA ARG A 151 13.57 -10.14 -13.57
C ARG A 151 14.76 -10.37 -14.50
N ALA A 152 15.42 -9.31 -14.95
CA ALA A 152 16.62 -9.41 -15.77
C ALA A 152 17.76 -10.10 -15.01
N LYS A 153 17.95 -9.82 -13.71
CA LYS A 153 18.97 -10.48 -12.89
C LYS A 153 18.78 -12.00 -12.87
N VAL A 154 17.54 -12.47 -12.65
CA VAL A 154 17.20 -13.89 -12.70
C VAL A 154 17.59 -14.48 -14.06
N LEU A 155 17.18 -13.85 -15.17
CA LEU A 155 17.53 -14.32 -16.51
C LEU A 155 19.04 -14.30 -16.79
N VAL A 156 19.77 -13.30 -16.30
CA VAL A 156 21.24 -13.19 -16.42
C VAL A 156 21.94 -14.33 -15.70
N ASP A 157 21.43 -14.72 -14.52
CA ASP A 157 22.01 -15.78 -13.70
C ASP A 157 21.64 -17.18 -14.23
N GLU A 158 20.41 -17.35 -14.69
CA GLU A 158 19.83 -18.67 -14.93
C GLU A 158 19.98 -19.14 -16.38
N THR A 159 20.17 -18.22 -17.33
CA THR A 159 20.16 -18.53 -18.77
C THR A 159 21.44 -18.09 -19.49
N THR A 160 21.65 -18.62 -20.69
CA THR A 160 22.71 -18.18 -21.61
C THR A 160 22.20 -17.22 -22.68
N LEU A 161 20.95 -16.75 -22.58
CA LEU A 161 20.33 -15.88 -23.58
C LEU A 161 21.18 -14.62 -23.83
N PRO A 162 21.19 -14.09 -25.07
CA PRO A 162 21.82 -12.81 -25.37
C PRO A 162 21.27 -11.68 -24.49
N MET A 163 22.11 -10.72 -24.10
CA MET A 163 21.70 -9.61 -23.23
C MET A 163 20.57 -8.77 -23.84
N GLY A 164 20.53 -8.64 -25.17
CA GLY A 164 19.43 -7.99 -25.88
C GLY A 164 18.10 -8.71 -25.65
N THR A 165 18.08 -10.04 -25.82
CA THR A 165 16.90 -10.88 -25.56
C THR A 165 16.45 -10.77 -24.10
N ILE A 166 17.40 -10.77 -23.16
CA ILE A 166 17.09 -10.60 -21.73
C ILE A 166 16.48 -9.23 -21.45
N ALA A 167 16.99 -8.16 -22.05
CA ALA A 167 16.47 -6.82 -21.85
C ALA A 167 14.97 -6.75 -22.21
N PHE A 168 14.60 -7.26 -23.38
CA PHE A 168 13.21 -7.27 -23.84
C PHE A 168 12.34 -8.25 -23.04
N ALA A 169 12.83 -9.47 -22.76
CA ALA A 169 12.12 -10.45 -21.94
C ALA A 169 11.88 -9.97 -20.49
N ALA A 170 12.73 -9.07 -20.00
CA ALA A 170 12.59 -8.43 -18.70
C ALA A 170 11.68 -7.20 -18.71
N GLY A 171 11.11 -6.81 -19.85
CA GLY A 171 10.17 -5.69 -19.98
C GLY A 171 10.80 -4.32 -20.25
N PHE A 172 12.07 -4.26 -20.67
CA PHE A 172 12.68 -3.00 -21.10
C PHE A 172 12.36 -2.70 -22.56
N ALA A 173 11.94 -1.47 -22.84
CA ALA A 173 11.74 -0.98 -24.21
C ALA A 173 13.05 -0.83 -25.01
N SER A 174 14.21 -0.83 -24.36
CA SER A 174 15.51 -0.81 -25.06
C SER A 174 16.65 -1.36 -24.21
N VAL A 175 17.66 -1.91 -24.89
CA VAL A 175 18.91 -2.41 -24.29
C VAL A 175 19.66 -1.28 -23.57
N ARG A 176 19.63 -0.05 -24.10
CA ARG A 176 20.25 1.12 -23.46
C ARG A 176 19.62 1.40 -22.08
N ARG A 177 18.29 1.41 -21.98
CA ARG A 177 17.58 1.64 -20.71
C ARG A 177 17.82 0.49 -19.72
N PHE A 178 17.83 -0.74 -20.22
CA PHE A 178 18.20 -1.92 -19.44
C PHE A 178 19.60 -1.76 -18.81
N ASN A 179 20.62 -1.50 -19.62
CA ASN A 179 21.99 -1.35 -19.13
C ASN A 179 22.12 -0.22 -18.09
N ALA A 180 21.49 0.93 -18.34
CA ALA A 180 21.49 2.05 -17.40
C ALA A 180 20.82 1.70 -16.06
N ALA A 181 19.63 1.08 -16.11
CA ALA A 181 18.90 0.69 -14.91
C ALA A 181 19.65 -0.39 -14.11
N PHE A 182 20.21 -1.39 -14.78
CA PHE A 182 20.96 -2.47 -14.15
C PHE A 182 22.24 -1.94 -13.49
N ARG A 183 22.98 -1.06 -14.16
CA ARG A 183 24.18 -0.41 -13.59
C ARG A 183 23.84 0.52 -12.43
N SER A 184 22.70 1.20 -12.48
CA SER A 184 22.22 2.01 -11.35
C SER A 184 21.96 1.14 -10.11
N ALA A 185 21.30 -0.01 -10.30
CA ALA A 185 20.94 -0.91 -9.21
C ALA A 185 22.12 -1.73 -8.66
N TYR A 186 22.94 -2.33 -9.53
CA TYR A 186 24.01 -3.27 -9.14
C TYR A 186 25.41 -2.70 -9.23
N ARG A 187 25.57 -1.43 -9.64
CA ARG A 187 26.86 -0.74 -9.84
C ARG A 187 27.82 -1.43 -10.82
N ARG A 188 27.33 -2.42 -11.57
CA ARG A 188 28.07 -3.22 -12.55
C ARG A 188 27.19 -3.48 -13.77
N PRO A 189 27.78 -3.67 -14.97
CA PRO A 189 27.01 -4.05 -16.14
C PRO A 189 26.47 -5.49 -16.02
N PRO A 190 25.34 -5.81 -16.68
CA PRO A 190 24.71 -7.12 -16.59
C PRO A 190 25.62 -8.27 -17.06
N SER A 191 26.47 -8.05 -18.07
CA SER A 191 27.45 -9.04 -18.53
C SER A 191 28.48 -9.41 -17.48
N ALA A 192 28.90 -8.47 -16.64
CA ALA A 192 29.87 -8.75 -15.56
C ALA A 192 29.25 -9.50 -14.38
N VAL A 193 27.91 -9.50 -14.28
CA VAL A 193 27.17 -10.25 -13.26
C VAL A 193 26.89 -11.67 -13.71
N ARG A 194 26.88 -11.93 -15.02
CA ARG A 194 26.87 -13.29 -15.55
C ARG A 194 28.18 -13.97 -15.15
N GLY A 195 28.13 -14.76 -14.09
CA GLY A 195 29.24 -15.64 -13.72
C GLY A 195 29.57 -16.58 -14.87
N ALA A 196 30.82 -17.03 -14.94
CA ALA A 196 31.23 -18.09 -15.85
C ALA A 196 30.54 -19.41 -15.45
N ARG A 197 29.26 -19.58 -15.78
CA ARG A 197 28.62 -20.89 -15.74
C ARG A 197 29.28 -21.71 -16.85
N ARG A 198 30.17 -22.62 -16.45
CA ARG A 198 30.53 -23.79 -17.27
C ARG A 198 29.22 -24.37 -17.80
N PRO A 199 29.10 -24.61 -19.12
CA PRO A 199 27.89 -25.20 -19.67
C PRO A 199 27.57 -26.47 -18.87
N ARG A 200 26.38 -26.54 -18.29
CA ARG A 200 25.84 -27.80 -17.77
C ARG A 200 25.79 -28.70 -19.00
N ALA A 201 26.74 -29.62 -19.10
CA ALA A 201 26.77 -30.63 -20.15
C ALA A 201 25.36 -31.20 -20.26
N ALA A 202 24.77 -31.08 -21.44
CA ALA A 202 23.54 -31.76 -21.77
C ALA A 202 23.75 -33.24 -21.43
N ARG A 203 23.06 -33.73 -20.40
CA ARG A 203 22.88 -35.17 -20.22
C ARG A 203 21.92 -35.58 -21.33
N LEU A 204 22.49 -35.90 -22.49
CA LEU A 204 21.86 -36.80 -23.45
C LEU A 204 21.88 -38.18 -22.78
N GLY A 205 20.70 -38.62 -22.36
CA GLY A 205 20.37 -40.01 -22.05
C GLY A 205 19.15 -40.36 -22.87
#